data_AF-A0A922S503-F1
#
_entry.id   AF-A0A922S503-F1
#
_cell.length_a   1.000
_cell.length_b   1.000
_cell.length_c   1.000
_cell.angle_alpha   90.00
_cell.angle_beta   90.00
_cell.angle_gamma   90.00
#
_symmetry.space_group_name_H-M   'P 1'
#
loop_
_entity.id
_entity.type
_entity.pdbx_description
1 polymer ?
#
loop_
_entity_poly.entity_id
_entity_poly.type
_entity_poly.pdbx_seq_one_letter_code
_entity_poly.pdbx_strand_id
1 'polypeptide(L)'
;MDEHWLQLHNAMKMAGTVSCGFAKRPAYKHWVFSGSLQLIEARRSTPGDREFDHKRRMLRKEIGQSLLKDQEAWWSKRANKLEAAAASGNYRKLFQLIRATGSKKSGVSETICEDDGMPITNIHRRLGRWAEFFEGQFNWPAAPATSVRLSCPPWPVTTDPPNEEEVRKELQLLKRYKSPGPDDLPPALFKDGGDFLTKELTTLFTKVWELESVPTSWNESI
;
A
#
# COMPACT_ATOMS: atom_id res chain seq x y z
N MET A 1 5.48 -28.96 -7.94
CA MET A 1 6.18 -27.67 -7.76
C MET A 1 5.24 -26.62 -7.18
N ASP A 2 4.06 -26.44 -7.78
CA ASP A 2 3.02 -25.53 -7.24
C ASP A 2 2.63 -25.85 -5.79
N GLU A 3 2.41 -27.12 -5.47
CA GLU A 3 2.05 -27.53 -4.11
C GLU A 3 3.15 -27.20 -3.08
N HIS A 4 4.42 -27.39 -3.47
CA HIS A 4 5.57 -27.06 -2.62
C HIS A 4 5.65 -25.56 -2.36
N TRP A 5 5.49 -24.74 -3.41
CA TRP A 5 5.42 -23.29 -3.26
C TRP A 5 4.23 -22.85 -2.41
N LEU A 6 3.04 -23.41 -2.64
CA LEU A 6 1.82 -23.06 -1.92
C LEU A 6 1.91 -23.39 -0.43
N GLN A 7 2.51 -24.53 -0.08
CA GLN A 7 2.76 -24.93 1.31
C GLN A 7 3.72 -23.95 1.99
N LEU A 8 4.84 -23.63 1.32
CA LEU A 8 5.83 -22.68 1.84
C LEU A 8 5.22 -21.28 2.01
N HIS A 9 4.49 -20.80 1.01
CA HIS A 9 3.79 -19.52 1.03
C HIS A 9 2.81 -19.41 2.20
N ASN A 10 1.94 -20.42 2.39
CA ASN A 10 0.99 -20.44 3.49
C ASN A 10 1.69 -20.50 4.85
N ALA A 11 2.78 -21.27 4.97
CA ALA A 11 3.58 -21.33 6.19
C ALA A 11 4.19 -19.96 6.53
N MET A 12 4.78 -19.28 5.55
CA MET A 12 5.32 -17.93 5.71
C MET A 12 4.24 -16.92 6.10
N LYS A 13 3.09 -16.98 5.45
CA LYS A 13 1.96 -16.10 5.75
C LYS A 13 1.45 -16.32 7.17
N MET A 14 1.25 -17.58 7.58
CA MET A 14 0.84 -17.92 8.95
C MET A 14 1.87 -17.45 9.98
N ALA A 15 3.15 -17.74 9.78
CA ALA A 15 4.23 -17.31 10.67
C ALA A 15 4.28 -15.78 10.80
N GLY A 16 4.10 -15.07 9.68
CA GLY A 16 3.99 -13.61 9.64
C GLY A 16 2.81 -13.09 10.43
N THR A 17 1.63 -13.72 10.31
CA THR A 17 0.44 -13.31 11.07
C THR A 17 0.60 -13.52 12.57
N VAL A 18 1.22 -14.63 12.99
CA VAL A 18 1.45 -14.96 14.41
C VAL A 18 2.49 -14.02 15.02
N SER A 19 3.58 -13.74 14.30
CA SER A 19 4.71 -12.97 14.84
C SER A 19 4.46 -11.46 14.82
N CYS A 20 3.84 -10.94 13.76
CA CYS A 20 3.71 -9.49 13.56
C CYS A 20 2.38 -8.92 14.08
N GLY A 21 1.32 -9.75 14.18
CA GLY A 21 -0.03 -9.32 14.54
C GLY A 21 -0.65 -8.35 13.53
N PHE A 22 -1.95 -8.48 13.25
CA PHE A 22 -2.65 -7.42 12.54
C PHE A 22 -2.89 -6.25 13.48
N ALA A 23 -1.99 -5.27 13.46
CA ALA A 23 -2.34 -3.93 13.91
C ALA A 23 -3.39 -3.38 12.93
N LYS A 24 -4.68 -3.66 13.17
CA LYS A 24 -5.77 -2.92 12.52
C LYS A 24 -5.40 -1.45 12.68
N ARG A 25 -5.29 -0.72 11.55
CA ARG A 25 -5.16 0.74 11.62
C ARG A 25 -6.27 1.18 12.57
N PRO A 26 -5.95 1.88 13.68
CA PRO A 26 -6.98 2.28 14.61
C PRO A 26 -8.05 2.99 13.79
N ALA A 27 -9.28 2.48 13.88
CA ALA A 27 -10.43 3.10 13.22
C ALA A 27 -10.33 4.60 13.47
N TYR A 28 -10.46 5.39 12.41
CA TYR A 28 -10.30 6.84 12.48
C TYR A 28 -11.11 7.35 13.67
N LYS A 29 -10.42 7.74 14.76
CA LYS A 29 -11.08 8.28 15.95
C LYS A 29 -11.66 9.62 15.53
N HIS A 30 -12.96 9.62 15.29
CA HIS A 30 -13.74 10.80 14.99
C HIS A 30 -13.41 11.88 16.04
N TRP A 31 -13.11 13.10 15.59
CA TRP A 31 -12.61 14.18 16.46
C TRP A 31 -13.69 14.73 17.39
N VAL A 32 -14.95 14.44 17.12
CA VAL A 32 -16.10 14.82 17.95
C VAL A 32 -16.23 13.88 19.14
N PHE A 33 -16.29 14.44 20.35
CA PHE A 33 -16.44 13.72 21.59
C PHE A 33 -17.91 13.38 21.90
N SER A 34 -18.13 12.46 22.85
CA SER A 34 -19.46 11.97 23.22
C SER A 34 -20.42 13.08 23.67
N GLY A 35 -19.91 14.13 24.34
CA GLY A 35 -20.74 15.27 24.77
C GLY A 35 -21.36 16.02 23.60
N SER A 36 -20.58 16.35 22.57
CA SER A 36 -21.10 16.98 21.35
C SER A 36 -22.08 16.08 20.59
N LEU A 37 -21.84 14.76 20.58
CA LEU A 37 -22.77 13.79 19.97
C LEU A 37 -24.10 13.76 20.71
N GLN A 38 -24.10 13.83 22.05
CA GLN A 38 -25.32 13.90 22.86
C GLN A 38 -26.11 15.18 22.58
N LEU A 39 -25.45 16.32 22.40
CA LEU A 39 -26.12 17.58 22.03
C LEU A 39 -26.73 17.53 20.63
N ILE A 40 -26.03 16.92 19.67
CA ILE A 40 -26.55 16.68 18.31
C ILE A 40 -27.78 15.79 18.36
N GLU A 41 -27.74 14.73 19.17
CA GLU A 41 -28.86 13.80 19.33
C GLU A 41 -30.05 14.47 20.03
N ALA A 42 -29.82 15.22 21.10
CA ALA A 42 -30.85 16.02 21.78
C ALA A 42 -31.53 17.03 20.83
N ARG A 43 -30.76 17.62 19.91
CA ARG A 43 -31.32 18.49 18.86
C ARG A 43 -32.14 17.72 17.84
N ARG A 44 -31.74 16.49 17.47
CA ARG A 44 -32.49 15.63 16.54
C ARG A 44 -33.81 15.17 17.14
N SER A 45 -33.84 14.86 18.44
CA SER A 45 -35.04 14.46 19.17
C SER A 45 -35.99 15.63 19.48
N THR A 46 -35.61 16.88 19.19
CA THR A 46 -36.47 18.05 19.45
C THR A 46 -37.35 18.36 18.23
N PRO A 47 -38.70 18.36 18.36
CA PRO A 47 -39.65 18.63 17.26
C PRO A 47 -39.47 19.98 16.57
N GLY A 48 -40.02 20.12 15.36
CA GLY A 48 -39.90 21.33 14.53
C GLY A 48 -40.90 22.45 14.82
N ASP A 49 -41.71 22.31 15.85
CA ASP A 49 -42.81 23.24 16.13
C ASP A 49 -42.32 24.56 16.75
N ARG A 50 -43.13 25.62 16.61
CA ARG A 50 -42.85 26.97 17.12
C ARG A 50 -42.56 27.00 18.63
N GLU A 51 -43.15 26.08 19.39
CA GLU A 51 -42.93 25.96 20.84
C GLU A 51 -41.50 25.55 21.19
N PHE A 52 -40.82 24.79 20.31
CA PHE A 52 -39.47 24.29 20.55
C PHE A 52 -38.37 25.09 19.85
N ASP A 53 -38.73 26.18 19.15
CA ASP A 53 -37.77 26.98 18.40
C ASP A 53 -36.68 27.60 19.28
N HIS A 54 -37.06 28.06 20.48
CA HIS A 54 -36.12 28.58 21.46
C HIS A 54 -35.12 27.50 21.90
N LYS A 55 -35.62 26.31 22.26
CA LYS A 55 -34.81 25.15 22.64
C LYS A 55 -33.87 24.70 21.51
N ARG A 56 -34.35 24.67 20.26
CA ARG A 56 -33.53 24.36 19.07
C ARG A 56 -32.46 25.41 18.80
N ARG A 57 -32.72 26.68 19.08
CA ARG A 57 -31.73 27.76 18.94
C ARG A 57 -30.63 27.63 20.01
N MET A 58 -31.02 27.35 21.25
CA MET A 58 -30.08 27.10 22.36
C MET A 58 -29.19 25.89 22.06
N LEU A 59 -29.78 24.75 21.69
CA LEU A 59 -29.02 23.54 21.34
C LEU A 59 -28.08 23.77 20.15
N ARG A 60 -28.47 24.55 19.13
CA ARG A 60 -27.56 24.89 18.02
C ARG A 60 -26.35 25.68 18.48
N LYS A 61 -26.53 26.64 19.39
CA LYS A 61 -25.44 27.43 19.97
C LYS A 61 -24.51 26.54 20.81
N GLU A 62 -25.08 25.67 21.65
CA GLU A 62 -24.33 24.72 22.48
C GLU A 62 -23.55 23.70 21.65
N ILE A 63 -24.17 23.13 20.60
CA ILE A 63 -23.49 22.26 19.65
C ILE A 63 -22.32 23.01 19.00
N GLY A 64 -22.52 24.24 18.54
CA GLY A 64 -21.45 25.03 17.94
C GLY A 64 -20.27 25.24 18.89
N GLN A 65 -20.55 25.62 20.14
CA GLN A 65 -19.52 25.79 21.17
C GLN A 65 -18.83 24.47 21.53
N SER A 66 -19.58 23.38 21.67
CA SER A 66 -19.05 22.06 22.01
C SER A 66 -18.17 21.51 20.90
N LEU A 67 -18.58 21.66 19.64
CA LEU A 67 -17.78 21.25 18.48
C LEU A 67 -16.49 22.08 18.36
N LEU A 68 -16.53 23.38 18.64
CA LEU A 68 -15.31 24.20 18.67
C LEU A 68 -14.33 23.70 19.74
N LYS A 69 -14.82 23.41 20.95
CA LYS A 69 -13.99 22.84 22.02
C LYS A 69 -13.41 21.48 21.64
N ASP A 70 -14.21 20.60 21.05
CA ASP A 70 -13.76 19.28 20.59
C ASP A 70 -12.67 19.41 19.51
N GLN A 71 -12.87 20.31 18.55
CA GLN A 71 -11.93 20.59 17.48
C GLN A 71 -10.61 21.13 18.03
N GLU A 72 -10.66 22.11 18.93
CA GLU A 72 -9.49 22.68 19.59
C GLU A 72 -8.74 21.60 20.39
N ALA A 73 -9.42 20.87 21.26
CA ALA A 73 -8.81 19.80 22.05
C ALA A 73 -8.18 18.70 21.16
N TRP A 74 -8.81 18.38 20.03
CA TRP A 74 -8.25 17.46 19.06
C TRP A 74 -6.97 17.99 18.43
N TRP A 75 -6.95 19.25 17.98
CA TRP A 75 -5.77 19.89 17.40
C TRP A 75 -4.64 20.07 18.41
N SER A 76 -4.93 20.51 19.64
CA SER A 76 -3.94 20.64 20.71
C SER A 76 -3.29 19.28 21.03
N LYS A 77 -4.09 18.22 21.19
CA LYS A 77 -3.57 16.86 21.41
C LYS A 77 -2.72 16.37 20.24
N ARG A 78 -3.08 16.76 19.01
CA ARG A 78 -2.33 16.43 17.79
C ARG A 78 -1.00 17.19 17.74
N ALA A 79 -1.00 18.49 18.06
CA ALA A 79 0.18 19.34 18.13
C ALA A 79 1.18 18.81 19.17
N ASN A 80 0.72 18.48 20.38
CA ASN A 80 1.57 17.91 21.42
C ASN A 80 2.26 16.60 20.97
N LYS A 81 1.57 15.77 20.18
CA LYS A 81 2.16 14.54 19.62
C LYS A 81 3.22 14.83 18.56
N LEU A 82 3.01 15.86 17.73
CA LEU A 82 3.98 16.30 16.73
C LEU A 82 5.24 16.83 17.44
N GLU A 83 5.06 17.70 18.43
CA GLU A 83 6.13 18.27 19.23
C GLU A 83 6.94 17.20 19.96
N ALA A 84 6.27 16.25 20.64
CA ALA A 84 6.95 15.13 21.30
C ALA A 84 7.73 14.24 20.31
N ALA A 85 7.20 14.03 19.10
CA ALA A 85 7.91 13.26 18.07
C ALA A 85 9.14 14.01 17.53
N ALA A 86 9.06 15.32 17.38
CA ALA A 86 10.19 16.16 16.99
C ALA A 86 11.27 16.20 18.08
N ALA A 87 10.87 16.45 19.34
CA ALA A 87 11.78 16.51 20.49
C ALA A 87 12.52 15.19 20.75
N SER A 88 11.87 14.06 20.47
CA SER A 88 12.50 12.72 20.58
C SER A 88 13.32 12.31 19.36
N GLY A 89 13.45 13.16 18.33
CA GLY A 89 14.17 12.83 17.09
C GLY A 89 13.50 11.75 16.23
N ASN A 90 12.25 11.37 16.54
CA ASN A 90 11.53 10.33 15.80
C ASN A 90 10.85 10.90 14.55
N TYR A 91 11.67 11.25 13.54
CA TYR A 91 11.20 11.83 12.29
C TYR A 91 10.20 10.94 11.54
N ARG A 92 10.33 9.60 11.63
CA ARG A 92 9.37 8.67 11.02
C ARG A 92 7.96 8.89 11.58
N LYS A 93 7.82 8.97 12.91
CA LYS A 93 6.55 9.24 13.58
C LYS A 93 6.05 10.65 13.28
N LEU A 94 6.94 11.64 13.24
CA LEU A 94 6.61 13.02 12.86
C LEU A 94 5.99 13.09 11.46
N PHE A 95 6.65 12.52 10.44
CA PHE A 95 6.14 12.51 9.07
C PHE A 95 4.83 11.71 8.92
N GLN A 96 4.66 10.62 9.66
CA GLN A 96 3.38 9.90 9.70
C GLN A 96 2.24 10.77 10.26
N LEU A 97 2.52 11.52 11.33
CA LEU A 97 1.54 12.44 11.92
C LEU A 97 1.17 13.59 10.97
N ILE A 98 2.16 14.17 10.28
CA ILE A 98 1.99 15.24 9.27
C ILE A 98 1.14 14.75 8.09
N ARG A 99 1.44 13.56 7.53
CA ARG A 99 0.64 13.00 6.43
C ARG A 99 -0.80 12.75 6.83
N ALA A 100 -1.04 12.35 8.08
CA ALA A 100 -2.38 12.10 8.58
C ALA A 100 -3.12 13.38 9.01
N THR A 101 -2.45 14.54 9.13
CA THR A 101 -3.10 15.86 9.30
C THR A 101 -3.34 16.57 7.98
N GLY A 102 -2.55 16.27 6.94
CA GLY A 102 -2.79 16.79 5.60
C GLY A 102 -4.15 16.35 5.09
N SER A 103 -4.81 17.21 4.31
CA SER A 103 -5.92 16.76 3.49
C SER A 103 -5.46 15.55 2.68
N LYS A 104 -6.30 14.52 2.57
CA LYS A 104 -6.14 13.56 1.48
C LYS A 104 -6.16 14.43 0.22
N LYS A 105 -5.00 14.65 -0.40
CA LYS A 105 -4.98 15.07 -1.79
C LYS A 105 -5.90 14.08 -2.48
N SER A 106 -6.99 14.54 -3.09
CA SER A 106 -7.67 13.72 -4.07
C SER A 106 -6.55 13.14 -4.93
N GLY A 107 -6.50 11.81 -5.08
CA GLY A 107 -5.55 11.19 -6.00
C GLY A 107 -5.53 12.04 -7.26
N VAL A 108 -4.33 12.38 -7.74
CA VAL A 108 -4.08 13.24 -8.89
C VAL A 108 -5.31 13.23 -9.79
N SER A 109 -5.92 14.40 -10.01
CA SER A 109 -6.90 14.51 -11.08
C SER A 109 -6.10 14.18 -12.34
N GLU A 110 -6.09 12.91 -12.71
CA GLU A 110 -5.60 12.43 -14.00
C GLU A 110 -6.63 12.90 -15.01
N THR A 111 -6.63 14.20 -15.22
CA THR A 111 -7.38 14.82 -16.27
C THR A 111 -6.59 14.49 -17.53
N ILE A 112 -6.86 13.32 -18.09
CA ILE A 112 -6.35 12.91 -19.39
C ILE A 112 -7.06 13.78 -20.40
N CYS A 113 -6.30 14.45 -21.25
CA CYS A 113 -6.83 15.31 -22.30
C CYS A 113 -6.75 14.64 -23.67
N GLU A 114 -7.65 15.04 -24.55
CA GLU A 114 -7.55 14.79 -25.99
C GLU A 114 -6.36 15.57 -26.60
N ASP A 115 -6.04 15.31 -27.87
CA ASP A 115 -4.98 16.02 -28.62
C ASP A 115 -5.22 17.55 -28.71
N ASP A 116 -6.47 17.99 -28.58
CA ASP A 116 -6.87 19.40 -28.56
C ASP A 116 -6.73 20.06 -27.17
N GLY A 117 -6.31 19.29 -26.15
CA GLY A 117 -6.16 19.75 -24.77
C GLY A 117 -7.43 19.68 -23.91
N MET A 118 -8.56 19.21 -24.45
CA MET A 118 -9.83 19.15 -23.72
C MET A 118 -9.86 17.96 -22.74
N PRO A 119 -10.34 18.18 -21.50
CA PRO A 119 -10.35 17.13 -20.48
C PRO A 119 -11.39 16.04 -20.76
N ILE A 120 -10.95 14.78 -20.75
CA ILE A 120 -11.80 13.62 -20.98
C ILE A 120 -12.49 13.23 -19.67
N THR A 121 -13.81 13.39 -19.63
CA THR A 121 -14.64 13.03 -18.46
C THR A 121 -15.10 11.56 -18.49
N ASN A 122 -15.14 10.93 -19.67
CA ASN A 122 -15.61 9.54 -19.84
C ASN A 122 -14.48 8.52 -19.67
N ILE A 123 -14.69 7.52 -18.81
CA ILE A 123 -13.69 6.47 -18.51
C ILE A 123 -13.29 5.61 -19.71
N HIS A 124 -14.23 5.24 -20.58
CA HIS A 124 -13.93 4.44 -21.77
C HIS A 124 -13.07 5.23 -22.76
N ARG A 125 -13.34 6.53 -22.90
CA ARG A 125 -12.52 7.39 -23.76
C ARG A 125 -11.12 7.61 -23.19
N ARG A 126 -11.00 7.74 -21.86
CA ARG A 126 -9.70 7.76 -21.17
C ARG A 126 -8.87 6.52 -21.48
N LEU A 127 -9.48 5.33 -21.46
CA LEU A 127 -8.81 4.07 -21.82
C LEU A 127 -8.41 4.03 -23.29
N GLY A 128 -9.28 4.48 -24.20
CA GLY A 128 -8.95 4.60 -25.62
C GLY A 128 -7.76 5.53 -25.87
N ARG A 129 -7.74 6.69 -25.21
CA ARG A 129 -6.64 7.65 -25.29
C ARG A 129 -5.31 7.09 -24.75
N TRP A 130 -5.37 6.30 -23.69
CA TRP A 130 -4.21 5.54 -23.21
C TRP A 130 -3.71 4.54 -24.24
N ALA A 131 -4.61 3.78 -24.88
CA ALA A 131 -4.24 2.81 -25.91
C ALA A 131 -3.54 3.49 -27.10
N GLU A 132 -4.11 4.59 -27.62
CA GLU A 132 -3.52 5.39 -28.69
C GLU A 132 -2.09 5.86 -28.34
N PHE A 133 -1.87 6.36 -27.12
CA PHE A 133 -0.56 6.80 -26.65
C PHE A 133 0.47 5.66 -26.63
N PHE A 134 0.11 4.50 -26.07
CA PHE A 134 1.01 3.35 -25.99
C PHE A 134 1.28 2.74 -27.37
N GLU A 135 0.27 2.69 -28.24
CA GLU A 135 0.41 2.21 -29.60
C GLU A 135 1.44 3.05 -30.39
N GLY A 136 1.40 4.38 -30.26
CA GLY A 136 2.39 5.26 -30.88
C GLY A 136 3.80 5.17 -30.28
N GLN A 137 3.93 4.84 -28.99
CA GLN A 137 5.24 4.74 -28.31
C GLN A 137 5.92 3.39 -28.50
N PHE A 138 5.16 2.30 -28.55
CA PHE A 138 5.69 0.93 -28.47
C PHE A 138 5.58 0.13 -29.77
N ASN A 139 4.91 0.65 -30.80
CA ASN A 139 5.01 0.07 -32.14
C ASN A 139 6.33 0.48 -32.81
N TRP A 140 7.40 -0.24 -32.49
CA TRP A 140 8.64 -0.17 -33.25
C TRP A 140 8.44 -0.86 -34.61
N PRO A 141 8.92 -0.29 -35.74
CA PRO A 141 8.96 -1.02 -37.00
C PRO A 141 9.68 -2.35 -36.81
N ALA A 142 9.19 -3.40 -37.47
CA ALA A 142 9.79 -4.73 -37.43
C ALA A 142 11.30 -4.60 -37.69
N ALA A 143 12.11 -5.03 -36.73
CA ALA A 143 13.55 -5.03 -36.89
C ALA A 143 13.89 -5.76 -38.20
N PRO A 144 14.77 -5.21 -39.06
CA PRO A 144 15.18 -5.91 -40.26
C PRO A 144 15.67 -7.30 -39.87
N ALA A 145 15.22 -8.33 -40.60
CA ALA A 145 15.46 -9.76 -40.33
C ALA A 145 16.94 -10.18 -40.43
N THR A 146 17.87 -9.23 -40.32
CA THR A 146 19.28 -9.49 -40.12
C THR A 146 19.46 -9.96 -38.69
N SER A 147 19.34 -11.27 -38.47
CA SER A 147 19.84 -11.88 -37.24
C SER A 147 21.36 -11.69 -37.20
N VAL A 148 21.81 -10.56 -36.68
CA VAL A 148 23.20 -10.45 -36.24
C VAL A 148 23.31 -11.44 -35.09
N ARG A 149 23.88 -12.61 -35.36
CA ARG A 149 24.38 -13.50 -34.30
C ARG A 149 25.47 -12.72 -33.60
N LEU A 150 25.08 -11.92 -32.62
CA LEU A 150 26.00 -11.36 -31.65
C LEU A 150 26.62 -12.57 -30.97
N SER A 151 27.90 -12.82 -31.26
CA SER A 151 28.71 -13.77 -30.49
C SER A 151 28.77 -13.21 -29.08
N CYS A 152 27.82 -13.61 -28.25
CA CYS A 152 27.77 -13.22 -26.86
C CYS A 152 28.89 -14.02 -26.19
N PRO A 153 29.93 -13.37 -25.62
CA PRO A 153 30.91 -14.10 -24.85
C PRO A 153 30.19 -14.87 -23.74
N PRO A 154 30.63 -16.09 -23.40
CA PRO A 154 30.01 -16.85 -22.33
C PRO A 154 29.93 -15.97 -21.08
N TRP A 155 28.72 -15.79 -20.57
CA TRP A 155 28.51 -15.04 -19.35
C TRP A 155 29.32 -15.72 -18.23
N PRO A 156 30.01 -14.96 -17.35
CA PRO A 156 30.74 -15.52 -16.22
C PRO A 156 29.74 -15.91 -15.11
N VAL A 157 28.73 -16.69 -15.48
CA VAL A 157 27.67 -17.16 -14.60
C VAL A 157 27.75 -18.68 -14.59
N THR A 158 27.84 -19.23 -13.38
CA THR A 158 27.82 -20.66 -13.13
C THR A 158 26.51 -21.26 -13.63
N THR A 159 26.59 -22.39 -14.33
CA THR A 159 25.43 -23.19 -14.81
C THR A 159 25.06 -24.32 -13.85
N ASP A 160 25.66 -24.35 -12.66
CA ASP A 160 25.36 -25.31 -11.62
C ASP A 160 24.02 -24.94 -10.95
N PRO A 161 23.31 -25.92 -10.35
CA PRO A 161 22.09 -25.65 -9.61
C PRO A 161 22.33 -24.65 -8.47
N PRO A 162 21.31 -23.84 -8.11
CA PRO A 162 21.43 -22.81 -7.08
C PRO A 162 21.90 -23.39 -5.74
N ASN A 163 22.90 -22.75 -5.13
CA ASN A 163 23.45 -23.20 -3.85
C ASN A 163 22.80 -22.49 -2.63
N GLU A 164 22.78 -23.14 -1.47
CA GLU A 164 22.26 -22.59 -0.21
C GLU A 164 22.99 -21.29 0.19
N GLU A 165 24.31 -21.22 -0.01
CA GLU A 165 25.09 -20.00 0.19
C GLU A 165 24.60 -18.81 -0.65
N GLU A 166 24.27 -19.07 -1.91
CA GLU A 166 23.83 -18.05 -2.87
C GLU A 166 22.45 -17.55 -2.50
N VAL A 167 21.52 -18.47 -2.24
CA VAL A 167 20.16 -18.14 -1.79
C VAL A 167 20.21 -17.31 -0.51
N ARG A 168 21.00 -17.74 0.48
CA ARG A 168 21.19 -16.99 1.73
C ARG A 168 21.73 -15.58 1.48
N LYS A 169 22.73 -15.45 0.60
CA LYS A 169 23.31 -14.15 0.25
C LYS A 169 22.26 -13.22 -0.39
N GLU A 170 21.48 -13.73 -1.34
CA GLU A 170 20.44 -12.96 -2.01
C GLU A 170 19.31 -12.55 -1.05
N LEU A 171 18.89 -13.44 -0.16
CA LEU A 171 17.93 -13.11 0.91
C LEU A 171 18.44 -11.97 1.80
N GLN A 172 19.74 -11.95 2.13
CA GLN A 172 20.34 -10.86 2.91
C GLN A 172 20.42 -9.53 2.16
N LEU A 173 20.49 -9.54 0.83
CA LEU A 173 20.48 -8.33 0.01
C LEU A 173 19.09 -7.68 -0.11
N LEU A 174 18.02 -8.42 0.18
CA LEU A 174 16.65 -7.90 0.12
C LEU A 174 16.45 -6.66 1.02
N LYS A 175 15.79 -5.64 0.49
CA LYS A 175 15.47 -4.43 1.28
C LYS A 175 14.22 -4.66 2.11
N ARG A 176 14.35 -4.67 3.44
CA ARG A 176 13.28 -5.01 4.41
C ARG A 176 12.00 -4.18 4.27
N TYR A 177 12.09 -2.94 3.81
CA TYR A 177 10.99 -1.98 3.79
C TYR A 177 10.39 -1.76 2.39
N LYS A 178 10.46 -2.75 1.50
CA LYS A 178 9.73 -2.72 0.22
C LYS A 178 8.32 -3.27 0.39
N SER A 179 7.43 -2.84 -0.50
CA SER A 179 6.06 -3.36 -0.57
C SER A 179 6.09 -4.83 -0.96
N PRO A 180 5.16 -5.65 -0.42
CA PRO A 180 4.93 -7.00 -0.92
C PRO A 180 4.46 -6.96 -2.38
N GLY A 181 4.67 -8.05 -3.11
CA GLY A 181 4.13 -8.26 -4.45
C GLY A 181 2.67 -8.75 -4.41
N PRO A 182 2.15 -9.28 -5.53
CA PRO A 182 0.85 -9.95 -5.59
C PRO A 182 0.69 -11.11 -4.59
N ASP A 183 1.82 -11.67 -4.16
CA ASP A 183 1.90 -12.75 -3.18
C ASP A 183 1.61 -12.32 -1.73
N ASP A 184 1.46 -11.01 -1.46
CA ASP A 184 1.31 -10.43 -0.12
C ASP A 184 2.47 -10.75 0.85
N LEU A 185 3.63 -11.22 0.36
CA LEU A 185 4.78 -11.57 1.20
C LEU A 185 5.80 -10.42 1.24
N PRO A 186 5.95 -9.70 2.38
CA PRO A 186 6.95 -8.64 2.47
C PRO A 186 8.37 -9.22 2.57
N PRO A 187 9.39 -8.51 2.06
CA PRO A 187 10.80 -8.92 2.16
C PRO A 187 11.30 -9.20 3.58
N ALA A 188 10.63 -8.66 4.59
CA ALA A 188 10.94 -8.95 5.99
C ALA A 188 10.77 -10.43 6.33
N LEU A 189 9.73 -11.11 5.81
CA LEU A 189 9.53 -12.54 6.07
C LEU A 189 10.66 -13.40 5.50
N PHE A 190 11.14 -13.04 4.32
CA PHE A 190 12.26 -13.69 3.66
C PHE A 190 13.57 -13.56 4.43
N LYS A 191 13.78 -12.41 5.10
CA LYS A 191 14.96 -12.18 5.94
C LYS A 191 14.89 -12.87 7.30
N ASP A 192 13.69 -12.89 7.88
CA ASP A 192 13.47 -13.41 9.24
C ASP A 192 13.26 -14.94 9.25
N GLY A 193 13.05 -15.58 8.09
CA GLY A 193 12.80 -17.02 7.96
C GLY A 193 14.00 -17.93 8.25
N GLY A 194 15.21 -17.37 8.39
CA GLY A 194 16.42 -18.07 8.81
C GLY A 194 16.84 -19.25 7.91
N ASP A 195 17.58 -20.18 8.48
CA ASP A 195 18.17 -21.32 7.75
C ASP A 195 17.11 -22.27 7.21
N PHE A 196 15.99 -22.43 7.92
CA PHE A 196 14.89 -23.28 7.47
C PHE A 196 14.31 -22.77 6.14
N LEU A 197 13.98 -21.48 6.07
CA LEU A 197 13.45 -20.88 4.84
C LEU A 197 14.49 -20.92 3.71
N THR A 198 15.77 -20.72 4.04
CA THR A 198 16.86 -20.80 3.06
C THR A 198 16.90 -22.19 2.41
N LYS A 199 16.84 -23.26 3.21
CA LYS A 199 16.85 -24.65 2.70
C LYS A 199 15.63 -25.00 1.84
N GLU A 200 14.45 -24.59 2.27
CA GLU A 200 13.21 -24.82 1.52
C GLU A 200 13.25 -24.07 0.17
N LEU A 201 13.73 -22.82 0.16
CA LEU A 201 13.89 -22.03 -1.06
C LEU A 201 14.96 -22.62 -1.99
N THR A 202 16.10 -23.06 -1.46
CA THR A 202 17.12 -23.75 -2.26
C THR A 202 16.53 -25.00 -2.90
N THR A 203 15.82 -25.83 -2.14
CA THR A 203 15.15 -27.03 -2.66
C THR A 203 14.13 -26.69 -3.75
N LEU A 204 13.39 -25.59 -3.60
CA LEU A 204 12.45 -25.12 -4.61
C LEU A 204 13.18 -24.64 -5.88
N PHE A 205 14.23 -23.83 -5.75
CA PHE A 205 15.00 -23.32 -6.88
C PHE A 205 15.77 -24.42 -7.61
N THR A 206 16.30 -25.43 -6.91
CA THR A 206 16.91 -26.61 -7.54
C THR A 206 15.87 -27.38 -8.35
N LYS A 207 14.65 -27.56 -7.85
CA LYS A 207 13.56 -28.20 -8.62
C LYS A 207 13.16 -27.38 -9.85
N VAL A 208 13.14 -26.05 -9.75
CA VAL A 208 12.89 -25.15 -10.89
C VAL A 208 14.00 -25.30 -11.93
N TRP A 209 15.25 -25.39 -11.49
CA TRP A 209 16.42 -25.58 -12.35
C TRP A 209 16.38 -26.93 -13.09
N GLU A 210 16.09 -28.02 -12.38
CA GLU A 210 16.05 -29.38 -12.96
C GLU A 210 14.86 -29.62 -13.89
N LEU A 211 13.69 -29.06 -13.56
CA LEU A 211 12.45 -29.26 -14.32
C LEU A 211 12.19 -28.19 -15.37
N GLU A 212 13.07 -27.18 -15.47
CA GLU A 212 12.94 -26.00 -16.34
C GLU A 212 11.53 -25.37 -16.32
N SER A 213 10.87 -25.43 -15.17
CA SER A 213 9.49 -24.95 -14.97
C SER A 213 9.41 -24.14 -13.69
N VAL A 214 8.47 -23.21 -13.62
CA VAL A 214 8.23 -22.34 -12.46
C VAL A 214 6.81 -22.57 -11.92
N PRO A 215 6.55 -22.28 -10.63
CA PRO A 215 5.20 -22.28 -10.11
C PRO A 215 4.29 -21.36 -10.94
N THR A 216 3.08 -21.83 -11.24
CA THR A 216 2.12 -21.13 -12.10
C THR A 216 1.79 -19.75 -11.55
N SER A 217 1.68 -19.63 -10.22
CA SER A 217 1.45 -18.36 -9.51
C SER A 217 2.55 -17.31 -9.71
N TRP A 218 3.76 -17.69 -10.15
CA TRP A 218 4.83 -16.74 -10.43
C TRP A 218 4.66 -16.06 -11.80
N ASN A 219 3.84 -16.63 -12.68
CA ASN A 219 3.46 -16.04 -13.95
C ASN A 219 2.27 -15.07 -13.82
N GLU A 220 1.65 -15.01 -12.65
CA GLU A 220 0.61 -14.02 -12.34
C GLU A 220 1.28 -12.66 -12.07
N SER A 221 1.49 -11.89 -13.14
CA SER A 221 1.99 -10.51 -13.05
C SER A 221 0.87 -9.52 -12.70
N ILE A 222 1.27 -8.34 -12.20
CA ILE A 222 0.42 -7.20 -11.78
C ILE A 222 -0.40 -6.66 -12.95
#